data_AF-A0A2U2CND8-F1
#
_entry.id   AF-A0A2U2CND8-F1
#
_cell.length_a   1.000
_cell.length_b   1.000
_cell.length_c   1.000
_cell.angle_alpha   90.00
_cell.angle_beta   90.00
_cell.angle_gamma   90.00
#
_symmetry.space_group_name_H-M   'P 1'
#
loop_
_entity.id
_entity.type
_entity.pdbx_description
1 polymer ?
#
loop_
_entity_poly.entity_id
_entity_poly.type
_entity_poly.pdbx_seq_one_letter_code
_entity_poly.pdbx_strand_id
1 'polypeptide(L)'
;MESKQFVLTAWNAVMDETQNPLRRFPLMTAHMLMQILAWMWSAIFSLAIGSYFVFGVTMVGHSLFIAGLVVTLAVFRRAEARQEHR
;
A
#
# COMPACT_ATOMS: atom_id res chain seq x y z
N MET A 1 14.01 -0.89 25.18
CA MET A 1 12.85 -1.74 24.85
C MET A 1 11.60 -0.94 24.56
N GLU A 2 11.39 0.24 25.19
CA GLU A 2 10.24 1.12 24.90
C GLU A 2 10.14 1.60 23.45
N SER A 3 11.25 2.02 22.82
CA SER A 3 11.22 2.54 21.44
C SER A 3 10.71 1.51 20.42
N LYS A 4 11.10 0.24 20.57
CA LYS A 4 10.64 -0.85 19.70
C LYS A 4 9.14 -1.09 19.87
N GLN A 5 8.65 -1.08 21.10
CA GLN A 5 7.22 -1.23 21.38
C GLN A 5 6.41 -0.05 20.85
N PHE A 6 6.92 1.18 20.98
CA PHE A 6 6.28 2.36 20.41
C PHE A 6 6.13 2.26 18.89
N VAL A 7 7.20 1.91 18.17
CA VAL A 7 7.18 1.75 16.71
C VAL A 7 6.20 0.65 16.30
N LEU A 8 6.18 -0.48 17.01
CA LEU A 8 5.25 -1.58 16.74
C LEU A 8 3.80 -1.17 16.97
N THR A 9 3.49 -0.48 18.07
CA THR A 9 2.14 0.00 18.37
C THR A 9 1.67 1.02 17.34
N ALA A 10 2.54 1.97 16.96
CA ALA A 10 2.23 2.96 15.93
C ALA A 10 2.03 2.31 14.56
N TRP A 11 2.88 1.35 14.20
CA TRP A 11 2.75 0.58 12.97
C TRP A 11 1.43 -0.17 12.93
N ASN A 12 1.08 -0.90 13.99
CA ASN A 12 -0.16 -1.66 14.05
C ASN A 12 -1.38 -0.73 13.96
N ALA A 13 -1.37 0.42 14.61
CA ALA A 13 -2.49 1.37 14.53
C ALA A 13 -2.80 1.83 13.10
N VAL A 14 -1.80 1.88 12.22
CA VAL A 14 -1.94 2.38 10.85
C VAL A 14 -2.04 1.25 9.82
N MET A 15 -1.17 0.25 9.92
CA MET A 15 -0.94 -0.77 8.89
C MET A 15 -1.62 -2.11 9.18
N ASP A 16 -2.00 -2.40 10.42
CA ASP A 16 -2.71 -3.64 10.76
C ASP A 16 -4.17 -3.54 10.29
N GLU A 17 -4.56 -4.40 9.35
CA GLU A 17 -5.91 -4.45 8.79
C GLU A 17 -6.99 -4.75 9.83
N THR A 18 -6.65 -5.34 10.97
CA THR A 18 -7.57 -5.68 12.05
C THR A 18 -7.79 -4.54 13.04
N GLN A 19 -6.86 -3.59 13.08
CA GLN A 19 -6.87 -2.48 14.04
C GLN A 19 -7.04 -1.11 13.41
N ASN A 20 -6.68 -0.95 12.14
CA ASN A 20 -6.80 0.31 11.46
C ASN A 20 -8.27 0.75 11.31
N PRO A 21 -8.53 2.06 11.12
CA PRO A 21 -9.90 2.58 10.98
C PRO A 21 -10.68 2.03 9.78
N LEU A 22 -9.98 1.46 8.78
CA LEU A 22 -10.54 0.92 7.55
C LEU A 22 -10.94 -0.56 7.67
N ARG A 23 -10.70 -1.21 8.82
CA ARG A 23 -11.03 -2.61 9.09
C ARG A 23 -12.49 -3.02 8.86
N ARG A 24 -13.39 -2.04 8.83
CA ARG A 24 -14.83 -2.26 8.58
C ARG A 24 -15.14 -2.53 7.10
N PHE A 25 -14.22 -2.18 6.20
CA PHE A 25 -14.39 -2.38 4.77
C PHE A 25 -13.84 -3.74 4.32
N PRO A 26 -14.36 -4.31 3.21
CA PRO A 26 -13.75 -5.48 2.59
C PRO A 26 -12.27 -5.24 2.30
N LEU A 27 -11.45 -6.28 2.43
CA LEU A 27 -9.99 -6.22 2.31
C LEU A 27 -9.52 -5.48 1.05
N MET A 28 -10.16 -5.75 -0.09
CA MET A 28 -9.85 -5.10 -1.37
C MET A 28 -10.07 -3.58 -1.31
N THR A 29 -11.17 -3.13 -0.71
CA THR A 29 -11.52 -1.72 -0.56
C THR A 29 -10.59 -1.03 0.43
N ALA A 30 -10.33 -1.65 1.58
CA ALA A 30 -9.40 -1.14 2.58
C ALA A 30 -7.99 -0.99 1.98
N HIS A 31 -7.52 -1.98 1.21
CA HIS A 31 -6.26 -1.92 0.49
C HIS A 31 -6.21 -0.76 -0.50
N MET A 32 -7.25 -0.60 -1.34
CA MET A 32 -7.30 0.53 -2.29
C MET A 32 -7.29 1.90 -1.59
N LEU A 33 -7.98 2.04 -0.47
CA LEU A 33 -7.96 3.29 0.31
C LEU A 33 -6.58 3.58 0.91
N MET A 34 -5.88 2.55 1.41
CA MET A 34 -4.49 2.68 1.86
C MET A 34 -3.55 3.07 0.71
N GLN A 35 -3.75 2.55 -0.50
CA GLN A 35 -2.99 2.95 -1.69
C GLN A 35 -3.23 4.41 -2.08
N ILE A 36 -4.48 4.88 -2.05
CA ILE A 36 -4.82 6.29 -2.32
C ILE A 36 -4.20 7.20 -1.26
N LEU A 37 -4.22 6.79 0.01
CA LEU A 37 -3.60 7.56 1.10
C LEU A 37 -2.07 7.67 0.90
N ALA A 38 -1.41 6.60 0.47
CA ALA A 38 0.01 6.63 0.10
C ALA A 38 0.28 7.58 -1.07
N TRP A 39 -0.58 7.56 -2.09
CA TRP A 39 -0.52 8.50 -3.22
C TRP A 39 -0.68 9.96 -2.80
N MET A 40 -1.66 10.24 -1.94
CA MET A 40 -1.90 11.57 -1.40
C MET A 40 -0.66 12.12 -0.69
N TRP A 41 -0.08 11.35 0.24
CA TRP A 41 1.10 11.78 0.99
C TRP A 41 2.35 11.95 0.11
N SER A 42 2.54 11.08 -0.88
CA SER A 42 3.61 11.24 -1.87
C SER A 42 3.49 12.55 -2.65
N ALA A 43 2.27 12.93 -3.04
CA ALA A 43 2.00 14.21 -3.69
C ALA A 43 2.25 15.40 -2.76
N ILE A 44 1.76 15.35 -1.51
CA ILE A 44 1.96 16.40 -0.50
C ILE A 44 3.45 16.64 -0.25
N PHE A 45 4.25 15.60 -0.05
CA PHE A 45 5.69 15.75 0.19
C PHE A 45 6.43 16.30 -1.02
N SER A 46 6.07 15.86 -2.22
CA SER A 46 6.72 16.35 -3.44
C SER A 46 6.40 17.82 -3.73
N LEU A 47 5.17 18.25 -3.46
CA LEU A 47 4.75 19.65 -3.54
C LEU A 47 5.37 20.50 -2.42
N ALA A 48 5.44 20.00 -1.19
CA ALA A 48 6.04 20.70 -0.06
C ALA A 48 7.55 20.97 -0.25
N ILE A 49 8.26 20.06 -0.92
CA ILE A 49 9.67 20.24 -1.30
C ILE A 49 9.81 21.16 -2.52
N GLY A 50 8.73 21.44 -3.26
CA GLY A 50 8.68 22.44 -4.33
C GLY A 50 9.25 21.96 -5.67
N SER A 51 9.41 20.65 -5.88
CA SER A 51 10.00 20.11 -7.12
C SER A 51 9.02 19.21 -7.87
N TYR A 52 8.40 19.75 -8.93
CA TYR A 52 7.58 19.00 -9.88
C TYR A 52 8.33 17.82 -10.51
N PHE A 53 9.66 17.92 -10.63
CA PHE A 53 10.51 16.84 -11.12
C PHE A 53 10.59 15.69 -10.10
N VAL A 54 10.80 15.99 -8.82
CA VAL A 54 10.79 14.98 -7.75
C VAL A 54 9.40 14.33 -7.65
N PHE A 55 8.33 15.11 -7.78
CA PHE A 55 6.96 14.57 -7.86
C PHE A 55 6.77 13.58 -9.02
N GLY A 56 7.22 13.95 -10.22
CA GLY A 56 7.12 13.07 -11.39
C GLY A 56 7.84 11.74 -11.19
N VAL A 57 9.06 11.76 -10.65
CA VAL A 57 9.86 10.56 -10.41
C VAL A 57 9.24 9.67 -9.31
N THR A 58 8.79 10.26 -8.20
CA THR A 58 8.20 9.49 -7.08
C THR A 58 6.87 8.85 -7.46
N MET A 59 6.05 9.54 -8.26
CA MET A 59 4.76 9.05 -8.76
C MET A 59 4.90 7.87 -9.73
N VAL A 60 5.85 7.97 -10.67
CA VAL A 60 6.14 6.87 -11.62
C VAL A 60 6.68 5.65 -10.89
N GLY A 61 7.62 5.86 -9.95
CA GLY A 61 8.18 4.77 -9.14
C GLY A 61 7.12 3.99 -8.34
N HIS A 62 6.20 4.70 -7.68
CA HIS A 62 5.10 4.06 -6.96
C HIS A 62 4.13 3.30 -7.89
N SER A 63 3.78 3.89 -9.03
CA SER A 63 2.90 3.25 -10.02
C SER A 63 3.47 1.92 -10.51
N LEU A 64 4.78 1.89 -10.82
CA LEU A 64 5.47 0.68 -11.26
C LEU A 64 5.52 -0.39 -10.17
N PHE A 65 5.77 0.01 -8.92
CA PHE A 65 5.81 -0.91 -7.79
C PHE A 65 4.44 -1.57 -7.54
N ILE A 66 3.37 -0.77 -7.52
CA ILE A 66 1.99 -1.28 -7.36
C ILE A 66 1.61 -2.19 -8.54
N ALA A 67 1.92 -1.78 -9.77
CA ALA A 67 1.67 -2.60 -10.96
C ALA A 67 2.38 -3.96 -10.86
N GLY A 68 3.64 -3.99 -10.42
CA GLY A 68 4.39 -5.23 -10.19
C GLY A 68 3.73 -6.14 -9.15
N LEU A 69 3.24 -5.57 -8.05
CA LEU A 69 2.51 -6.31 -7.01
C LEU A 69 1.22 -6.93 -7.57
N VAL A 70 0.42 -6.15 -8.29
CA VAL A 70 -0.85 -6.61 -8.89
C VAL A 70 -0.60 -7.72 -9.91
N VAL A 71 0.42 -7.59 -10.77
CA VAL A 71 0.80 -8.64 -11.73
C VAL A 71 1.19 -9.92 -10.99
N THR A 72 1.99 -9.82 -9.93
CA THR A 72 2.41 -10.98 -9.12
C THR A 72 1.20 -11.69 -8.49
N LEU A 73 0.28 -10.92 -7.89
CA LEU A 73 -0.97 -11.47 -7.34
C LEU A 73 -1.83 -12.12 -8.43
N ALA A 74 -1.93 -11.51 -9.61
CA ALA A 74 -2.67 -12.08 -10.72
C ALA A 74 -2.07 -13.42 -11.20
N VAL A 75 -0.74 -13.53 -11.20
CA VAL A 75 -0.04 -14.79 -11.51
C VAL A 75 -0.34 -15.85 -10.47
N PHE A 76 -0.25 -15.52 -9.17
CA PHE A 76 -0.53 -16.47 -8.09
C PHE A 76 -1.98 -16.96 -8.12
N ARG A 77 -2.96 -16.05 -8.27
CA ARG A 77 -4.37 -16.42 -8.40
C ARG A 77 -4.64 -17.32 -9.60
N ARG A 78 -3.97 -17.09 -10.73
CA ARG A 78 -4.06 -17.97 -11.91
C ARG A 78 -3.44 -19.35 -11.67
N ALA A 79 -2.38 -19.43 -10.86
CA ALA A 79 -1.76 -20.71 -10.50
C ALA A 79 -2.67 -21.52 -9.56
N GLU A 80 -3.23 -20.89 -8.53
CA GLU A 80 -4.20 -21.49 -7.60
C GLU A 80 -5.44 -22.01 -8.32
N ALA A 81 -6.07 -21.18 -9.19
CA ALA A 81 -7.25 -21.58 -9.95
C ALA A 81 -7.01 -22.80 -10.88
N ARG A 82 -5.76 -23.02 -11.29
CA ARG A 82 -5.37 -24.17 -12.13
C ARG A 82 -5.10 -25.43 -11.29
N GLN A 83 -4.79 -25.29 -9.99
CA GLN A 83 -4.60 -26.39 -9.05
C GLN A 83 -5.93 -26.98 -8.60
N GLU A 84 -6.96 -26.15 -8.39
CA GLU A 84 -8.29 -26.59 -7.93
C GLU A 84 -9.07 -27.44 -8.97
N HIS A 85 -8.67 -27.36 -10.24
CA HIS A 85 -9.23 -28.16 -11.34
C HIS A 85 -8.50 -29.51 -11.60
N ARG A 86 -7.50 -29.86 -10.78
CA ARG A 86 -6.79 -31.15 -10.80
C ARG A 86 -7.23 -32.05 -9.65
#